data_AF-A0A7C9JYH0-F1
#
_entry.id   AF-A0A7C9JYH0-F1
#
_cell.length_a   1.000
_cell.length_b   1.000
_cell.length_c   1.000
_cell.angle_alpha   90.00
_cell.angle_beta   90.00
_cell.angle_gamma   90.00
#
_symmetry.space_group_name_H-M   'P 1'
#
loop_
_entity.id
_entity.type
_entity.pdbx_description
1 polymer ?
#
loop_
_entity_poly.entity_id
_entity_poly.type
_entity_poly.pdbx_seq_one_letter_code
_entity_poly.pdbx_strand_id
1 'polypeptide(L)'
;MTDLWDRGSFTEAAAFVRRLGAARPGEPLPILLQALIHTRQADARTARELIERAMDLTSSPGSDSLALASMIFRELGDTTQAISYGLRATTLKPHDWQGYVALARAAAAEPLRGQQHEAERAARRAVALAPGEATAYLALGEALLAYPPQRIGTRKEGVEALERAAGLAPGNAEIQKALAEVRPAKDGNAWLGCLALPAMVALFVAGHRVIEMAGDGIARLLQIDQNRPEGEHSFPGLLILVVMGAVVWILVRLVRIKRRGDRPQVAIGRRKALSRNLHLADEESLRIAAATAATVVCMVPLILTGSLAAEAAAGTPLSADGALLPLVGVVALSVVGWSAVRWWFGPGQVQRALRVSGILRGCLLTSYVIVIGTVLLSWAEVSDEAAWTALMVLHFVWFTAGLGPLIIGARLARRRGRSGRIPPE
;
A
#
# COMPACT_ATOMS: atom_id res chain seq x y z
N MET A 1 1.25 0.55 35.74
CA MET A 1 1.44 -0.59 34.83
C MET A 1 2.42 -0.24 33.70
N THR A 2 2.24 0.91 33.03
CA THR A 2 3.22 1.50 32.10
C THR A 2 4.62 1.69 32.72
N ASP A 3 4.73 2.23 33.94
CA ASP A 3 6.02 2.35 34.65
C ASP A 3 6.66 1.00 35.03
N LEU A 4 5.86 -0.06 35.24
CA LEU A 4 6.37 -1.43 35.47
C LEU A 4 6.86 -2.09 34.18
N TRP A 5 6.28 -1.71 33.04
CA TRP A 5 6.65 -2.20 31.71
C TRP A 5 7.93 -1.56 31.18
N ASP A 6 8.12 -0.26 31.43
CA ASP A 6 9.31 0.49 30.99
C ASP A 6 10.59 0.07 31.73
N ARG A 7 10.46 -0.54 32.92
CA ARG A 7 11.58 -1.07 33.72
C ARG A 7 11.97 -2.52 33.40
N GLY A 8 11.26 -3.20 32.49
CA GLY A 8 11.53 -4.60 32.14
C GLY A 8 11.15 -5.62 33.23
N SER A 9 10.36 -5.22 34.24
CA SER A 9 9.91 -6.10 35.33
C SER A 9 8.74 -7.00 34.90
N PHE A 10 8.99 -7.87 33.91
CA PHE A 10 7.96 -8.75 33.34
C PHE A 10 7.36 -9.73 34.35
N THR A 11 8.11 -10.10 35.39
CA THR A 11 7.67 -10.97 36.48
C THR A 11 6.58 -10.32 37.33
N GLU A 12 6.73 -9.05 37.70
CA GLU A 12 5.74 -8.29 38.46
C GLU A 12 4.50 -7.97 37.62
N ALA A 13 4.69 -7.62 36.35
CA ALA A 13 3.60 -7.43 35.40
C ALA A 13 2.78 -8.72 35.22
N ALA A 14 3.43 -9.87 35.07
CA ALA A 14 2.76 -11.17 34.98
C ALA A 14 2.01 -11.52 36.28
N ALA A 15 2.59 -11.23 37.45
CA ALA A 15 1.93 -11.45 38.74
C ALA A 15 0.68 -10.56 38.91
N PHE A 16 0.72 -9.31 38.46
CA PHE A 16 -0.44 -8.42 38.43
C PHE A 16 -1.52 -8.94 37.47
N VAL A 17 -1.15 -9.27 36.23
CA VAL A 17 -2.10 -9.80 35.23
C VAL A 17 -2.77 -11.09 35.70
N ARG A 18 -2.03 -11.99 36.34
CA ARG A 18 -2.57 -13.22 36.93
C ARG A 18 -3.59 -12.93 38.04
N ARG A 19 -3.32 -11.97 38.93
CA ARG A 19 -4.27 -11.54 39.97
C ARG A 19 -5.53 -10.93 39.36
N LEU A 20 -5.37 -10.10 38.32
CA LEU A 20 -6.50 -9.50 37.60
C LEU A 20 -7.37 -10.57 36.92
N GLY A 21 -6.75 -11.57 36.29
CA GLY A 21 -7.46 -12.70 35.66
C GLY A 21 -8.21 -13.56 36.67
N ALA A 22 -7.64 -13.79 37.86
CA ALA A 22 -8.33 -14.50 38.94
C ALA A 22 -9.54 -13.73 39.48
N ALA A 23 -9.47 -12.40 39.53
CA ALA A 23 -10.56 -11.54 39.97
C ALA A 23 -11.66 -11.36 38.91
N ARG A 24 -11.34 -11.54 37.62
CA ARG A 24 -12.26 -11.34 36.49
C ARG A 24 -12.20 -12.51 35.50
N PRO A 25 -12.62 -13.71 35.91
CA PRO A 25 -12.63 -14.86 35.02
C PRO A 25 -13.60 -14.62 33.85
N GLY A 26 -13.11 -14.75 32.62
CA GLY A 26 -13.93 -14.59 31.41
C GLY A 26 -13.83 -13.22 30.72
N GLU A 27 -13.11 -12.24 31.29
CA GLU A 27 -12.82 -10.99 30.57
C GLU A 27 -11.65 -11.18 29.58
N PRO A 28 -11.73 -10.61 28.37
CA PRO A 28 -10.61 -10.62 27.41
C PRO A 28 -9.38 -9.84 27.87
N LEU A 29 -9.57 -8.80 28.69
CA LEU A 29 -8.54 -7.83 29.04
C LEU A 29 -7.30 -8.46 29.73
N PRO A 30 -7.43 -9.27 30.80
CA PRO A 30 -6.29 -9.93 31.42
C PRO A 30 -5.48 -10.79 30.43
N ILE A 31 -6.15 -11.49 29.52
CA ILE A 31 -5.48 -12.34 28.51
C ILE A 31 -4.74 -11.48 27.48
N LEU A 32 -5.31 -10.35 27.05
CA LEU A 32 -4.63 -9.41 26.16
C LEU A 32 -3.42 -8.75 26.82
N LEU A 33 -3.50 -8.42 28.11
CA LEU A 33 -2.34 -7.91 28.86
C LEU A 33 -1.24 -8.97 28.97
N GLN A 34 -1.61 -10.25 29.09
CA GLN A 34 -0.65 -11.36 29.01
C GLN A 34 -0.02 -11.45 27.62
N ALA A 35 -0.81 -11.31 26.54
CA ALA A 35 -0.31 -11.31 25.17
C ALA A 35 0.68 -10.17 24.91
N LEU A 36 0.44 -8.98 25.48
CA LEU A 36 1.36 -7.85 25.42
C LEU A 36 2.71 -8.17 26.09
N ILE A 37 2.70 -8.85 27.25
CA ILE A 37 3.93 -9.29 27.91
C ILE A 37 4.73 -10.24 27.01
N HIS A 38 4.08 -11.27 26.44
CA HIS A 38 4.75 -12.20 25.52
C HIS A 38 5.27 -11.50 24.25
N THR A 39 4.56 -10.48 23.75
CA THR A 39 5.01 -9.67 22.62
C THR A 39 6.32 -8.95 22.94
N ARG A 40 6.44 -8.35 24.12
CA ARG A 40 7.68 -7.68 24.58
C ARG A 40 8.83 -8.65 24.86
N GLN A 41 8.52 -9.90 25.18
CA GLN A 41 9.50 -10.99 25.31
C GLN A 41 9.90 -11.62 23.96
N ALA A 42 9.45 -11.04 22.83
CA ALA A 42 9.64 -11.58 21.49
C ALA A 42 9.03 -12.97 21.25
N ASP A 43 8.11 -13.41 22.12
CA ASP A 43 7.32 -14.62 21.96
C ASP A 43 6.04 -14.35 21.16
N ALA A 44 6.24 -14.13 19.86
CA ALA A 44 5.18 -13.78 18.92
C ALA A 44 4.15 -14.90 18.72
N ARG A 45 4.48 -16.16 19.05
CA ARG A 45 3.58 -17.29 18.91
C ARG A 45 2.56 -17.29 20.04
N THR A 46 3.04 -17.31 21.28
CA THR A 46 2.15 -17.31 22.46
C THR A 46 1.30 -16.05 22.51
N ALA A 47 1.86 -14.90 22.15
CA ALA A 47 1.10 -13.65 22.06
C ALA A 47 -0.13 -13.77 21.14
N ARG A 48 0.02 -14.40 19.96
CA ARG A 48 -1.11 -14.60 19.04
C ARG A 48 -2.14 -15.58 19.57
N GLU A 49 -1.70 -16.71 20.10
CA GLU A 49 -2.58 -17.72 20.70
C GLU A 49 -3.42 -17.11 21.83
N LEU A 50 -2.81 -16.23 22.64
CA LEU A 50 -3.52 -15.49 23.69
C LEU A 50 -4.51 -14.47 23.13
N ILE A 51 -4.18 -13.74 22.07
CA ILE A 51 -5.15 -12.82 21.43
C ILE A 51 -6.33 -13.59 20.85
N GLU A 52 -6.09 -14.70 20.15
CA GLU A 52 -7.15 -15.55 19.59
C GLU A 52 -8.08 -16.05 20.70
N ARG A 53 -7.50 -16.61 21.78
CA ARG A 53 -8.26 -17.00 22.97
C ARG A 53 -9.07 -15.85 23.57
N ALA A 54 -8.48 -14.66 23.70
CA ALA A 54 -9.17 -13.50 24.23
C ALA A 54 -10.37 -13.08 23.35
N MET A 55 -10.26 -13.22 22.03
CA MET A 55 -11.34 -12.91 21.10
C MET A 55 -12.42 -14.00 21.07
N ASP A 56 -12.06 -15.26 21.32
CA ASP A 56 -13.00 -16.40 21.36
C ASP A 56 -13.81 -16.49 22.67
N LEU A 57 -13.30 -15.92 23.76
CA LEU A 57 -13.99 -15.88 25.05
C LEU A 57 -15.34 -15.15 25.02
N THR A 58 -15.50 -14.20 24.10
CA THR A 58 -16.71 -13.39 23.99
C THR A 58 -17.20 -13.37 22.56
N SER A 59 -18.48 -13.64 22.33
CA SER A 59 -19.09 -13.58 20.99
C SER A 59 -19.01 -12.18 20.35
N SER A 60 -18.80 -11.13 21.16
CA SER A 60 -18.56 -9.75 20.70
C SER A 60 -17.58 -9.03 21.62
N PRO A 61 -16.26 -9.05 21.34
CA PRO A 61 -15.27 -8.32 22.13
C PRO A 61 -15.51 -6.80 22.07
N GLY A 62 -15.33 -6.10 23.19
CA GLY A 62 -15.52 -4.65 23.29
C GLY A 62 -14.49 -3.84 22.48
N SER A 63 -14.82 -2.58 22.18
CA SER A 63 -13.95 -1.65 21.41
C SER A 63 -12.54 -1.57 21.99
N ASP A 64 -12.45 -1.46 23.32
CA ASP A 64 -11.21 -1.30 24.07
C ASP A 64 -10.32 -2.56 23.93
N SER A 65 -10.91 -3.75 23.93
CA SER A 65 -10.20 -5.01 23.68
C SER A 65 -9.73 -5.12 22.22
N LEU A 66 -10.53 -4.65 21.27
CA LEU A 66 -10.14 -4.58 19.85
C LEU A 66 -9.00 -3.57 19.63
N ALA A 67 -9.05 -2.41 20.27
CA ALA A 67 -8.00 -1.39 20.22
C ALA A 67 -6.68 -1.91 20.83
N LEU A 68 -6.76 -2.63 21.95
CA LEU A 68 -5.61 -3.28 22.58
C LEU A 68 -5.02 -4.38 21.69
N ALA A 69 -5.86 -5.24 21.10
CA ALA A 69 -5.40 -6.26 20.15
C ALA A 69 -4.72 -5.64 18.92
N SER A 70 -5.26 -4.53 18.40
CA SER A 70 -4.64 -3.76 17.31
C SER A 70 -3.21 -3.31 17.66
N MET A 71 -3.05 -2.74 18.86
CA MET A 71 -1.74 -2.31 19.37
C MET A 71 -0.76 -3.48 19.50
N ILE A 72 -1.19 -4.61 20.07
CA ILE A 72 -0.33 -5.79 20.23
C ILE A 72 0.10 -6.33 18.86
N PHE A 73 -0.82 -6.43 17.89
CA PHE A 73 -0.46 -6.85 16.53
C PHE A 73 0.48 -5.87 15.83
N ARG A 74 0.36 -4.56 16.09
CA ARG A 74 1.30 -3.55 15.59
C ARG A 74 2.70 -3.80 16.13
N GLU A 75 2.85 -4.07 17.43
CA GLU A 75 4.14 -4.39 18.06
C GLU A 75 4.74 -5.70 17.53
N LEU A 76 3.90 -6.70 17.23
CA LEU A 76 4.32 -7.93 16.54
C LEU A 76 4.73 -7.70 15.07
N GLY A 77 4.58 -6.47 14.56
CA GLY A 77 4.80 -6.11 13.16
C GLY A 77 3.73 -6.65 12.21
N ASP A 78 2.62 -7.21 12.71
CA ASP A 78 1.50 -7.67 11.90
C ASP A 78 0.51 -6.52 11.63
N THR A 79 0.95 -5.58 10.80
CA THR A 79 0.17 -4.41 10.39
C THR A 79 -1.19 -4.77 9.81
N THR A 80 -1.33 -5.93 9.17
CA THR A 80 -2.61 -6.35 8.56
C THR A 80 -3.66 -6.64 9.64
N GLN A 81 -3.29 -7.42 10.66
CA GLN A 81 -4.19 -7.65 11.79
C GLN A 81 -4.40 -6.37 12.61
N ALA A 82 -3.35 -5.59 12.84
CA ALA A 82 -3.44 -4.32 13.57
C ALA A 82 -4.52 -3.39 12.97
N ILE A 83 -4.46 -3.14 11.66
CA ILE A 83 -5.46 -2.30 10.99
C ILE A 83 -6.85 -2.94 11.08
N SER A 84 -6.96 -4.26 10.87
CA SER A 84 -8.25 -4.97 10.95
C SER A 84 -8.93 -4.81 12.32
N TYR A 85 -8.18 -4.96 13.41
CA TYR A 85 -8.69 -4.78 14.77
C TYR A 85 -9.01 -3.30 15.07
N GLY A 86 -8.17 -2.36 14.62
CA GLY A 86 -8.43 -0.93 14.75
C GLY A 86 -9.72 -0.50 14.03
N LEU A 87 -9.96 -0.99 12.81
CA LEU A 87 -11.20 -0.75 12.08
C LEU A 87 -12.45 -1.29 12.79
N ARG A 88 -12.34 -2.48 13.38
CA ARG A 88 -13.45 -3.08 14.15
C ARG A 88 -13.75 -2.25 15.40
N ALA A 89 -12.72 -1.74 16.08
CA ALA A 89 -12.88 -0.86 17.23
C ALA A 89 -13.64 0.43 16.85
N THR A 90 -13.22 1.10 15.76
CA THR A 90 -13.91 2.33 15.29
C THR A 90 -15.32 2.08 14.78
N THR A 91 -15.60 0.89 14.24
CA THR A 91 -16.96 0.50 13.82
C THR A 91 -17.86 0.26 15.04
N LEU A 92 -17.33 -0.39 16.08
CA LEU A 92 -18.09 -0.73 17.27
C LEU A 92 -18.40 0.50 18.15
N LYS A 93 -17.45 1.43 18.28
CA LYS A 93 -17.65 2.73 18.95
C LYS A 93 -17.13 3.89 18.08
N PRO A 94 -17.97 4.45 17.18
CA PRO A 94 -17.57 5.55 16.29
C PRO A 94 -17.26 6.89 16.96
N HIS A 95 -17.55 7.03 18.25
CA HIS A 95 -17.29 8.23 19.05
C HIS A 95 -16.18 8.02 20.09
N ASP A 96 -15.52 6.86 20.05
CA ASP A 96 -14.40 6.55 20.93
C ASP A 96 -13.07 6.83 20.22
N TRP A 97 -12.28 7.75 20.79
CA TRP A 97 -11.01 8.17 20.22
C TRP A 97 -9.95 7.05 20.23
N GLN A 98 -10.05 6.09 21.17
CA GLN A 98 -9.04 5.03 21.35
C GLN A 98 -8.97 4.09 20.15
N GLY A 99 -10.11 3.73 19.59
CA GLY A 99 -10.19 2.93 18.36
C GLY A 99 -9.53 3.66 17.18
N TYR A 100 -9.72 4.98 17.08
CA TYR A 100 -9.11 5.79 16.03
C TYR A 100 -7.59 5.95 16.20
N VAL A 101 -7.09 6.09 17.44
CA VAL A 101 -5.65 6.06 17.74
C VAL A 101 -5.05 4.71 17.34
N ALA A 102 -5.70 3.60 17.73
CA ALA A 102 -5.23 2.26 17.40
C ALA A 102 -5.17 2.05 15.87
N LEU A 103 -6.19 2.48 15.13
CA LEU A 103 -6.22 2.43 13.68
C LEU A 103 -5.14 3.31 13.04
N ALA A 104 -4.98 4.56 13.52
CA ALA A 104 -4.01 5.51 12.98
C ALA A 104 -2.58 4.98 13.09
N ARG A 105 -2.20 4.54 14.29
CA ARG A 105 -0.86 4.01 14.57
C ARG A 105 -0.61 2.70 13.83
N ALA A 106 -1.64 1.84 13.70
CA ALA A 106 -1.53 0.64 12.88
C ALA A 106 -1.29 0.98 11.39
N ALA A 107 -2.05 1.91 10.83
CA ALA A 107 -1.90 2.32 9.43
C ALA A 107 -0.60 3.09 9.14
N ALA A 108 0.00 3.74 10.15
CA ALA A 108 1.30 4.41 10.04
C ALA A 108 2.50 3.44 10.13
N ALA A 109 2.32 2.23 10.66
CA ALA A 109 3.42 1.32 11.02
C ALA A 109 4.18 0.74 9.82
N GLU A 110 3.54 0.52 8.67
CA GLU A 110 4.22 0.18 7.42
C GLU A 110 3.87 1.24 6.35
N PRO A 111 4.87 1.87 5.70
CA PRO A 111 4.64 2.79 4.59
C PRO A 111 4.24 2.02 3.33
N LEU A 112 3.04 1.47 3.32
CA LEU A 112 2.37 0.94 2.14
C LEU A 112 1.64 2.10 1.44
N ARG A 113 1.80 2.21 0.12
CA ARG A 113 1.12 3.24 -0.68
C ARG A 113 -0.38 3.22 -0.38
N GLY A 114 -0.92 4.35 0.09
CA GLY A 114 -2.35 4.54 0.39
C GLY A 114 -2.71 4.50 1.87
N GLN A 115 -1.96 3.79 2.73
CA GLN A 115 -2.29 3.66 4.16
C GLN A 115 -1.97 4.92 4.97
N GLN A 116 -1.02 5.74 4.52
CA GLN A 116 -0.69 7.04 5.14
C GLN A 116 -1.91 7.98 5.23
N HIS A 117 -2.77 7.98 4.20
CA HIS A 117 -3.97 8.80 4.19
C HIS A 117 -5.03 8.31 5.17
N GLU A 118 -5.12 7.00 5.38
CA GLU A 118 -6.01 6.42 6.38
C GLU A 118 -5.49 6.67 7.79
N ALA A 119 -4.18 6.56 8.00
CA ALA A 119 -3.52 6.92 9.25
C ALA A 119 -3.82 8.37 9.63
N GLU A 120 -3.64 9.30 8.69
CA GLU A 120 -3.93 10.73 8.90
C GLU A 120 -5.41 10.95 9.25
N ARG A 121 -6.33 10.34 8.48
CA ARG A 121 -7.77 10.51 8.72
C ARG A 121 -8.17 10.00 10.09
N ALA A 122 -7.72 8.81 10.47
CA ALA A 122 -8.00 8.21 11.77
C ALA A 122 -7.42 9.07 12.90
N ALA A 123 -6.18 9.52 12.77
CA ALA A 123 -5.54 10.37 13.80
C ALA A 123 -6.26 11.71 13.97
N ARG A 124 -6.66 12.36 12.88
CA ARG A 124 -7.44 13.61 12.94
C ARG A 124 -8.79 13.38 13.61
N ARG A 125 -9.44 12.25 13.36
CA ARG A 125 -10.69 11.88 14.04
C ARG A 125 -10.47 11.64 15.53
N ALA A 126 -9.37 11.01 15.93
CA ALA A 126 -9.01 10.86 17.33
C ALA A 126 -8.82 12.22 18.03
N VAL A 127 -8.08 13.14 17.41
CA VAL A 127 -7.87 14.51 17.94
C VAL A 127 -9.18 15.28 18.04
N ALA A 128 -10.08 15.14 17.06
CA ALA A 128 -11.39 15.79 17.10
C ALA A 128 -12.28 15.26 18.22
N LEU A 129 -12.23 13.95 18.51
CA LEU A 129 -13.01 13.32 19.57
C LEU A 129 -12.41 13.58 20.97
N ALA A 130 -11.10 13.79 21.07
CA ALA A 130 -10.39 14.02 22.33
C ALA A 130 -9.26 15.05 22.17
N PRO A 131 -9.58 16.36 22.12
CA PRO A 131 -8.59 17.41 21.92
C PRO A 131 -7.66 17.64 23.12
N GLY A 132 -7.94 17.05 24.28
CA GLY A 132 -7.06 17.08 25.46
C GLY A 132 -6.14 15.87 25.57
N GLU A 133 -6.25 14.90 24.66
CA GLU A 133 -5.56 13.61 24.78
C GLU A 133 -4.22 13.62 24.04
N ALA A 134 -3.12 13.51 24.79
CA ALA A 134 -1.76 13.54 24.24
C ALA A 134 -1.51 12.40 23.24
N THR A 135 -2.06 11.21 23.49
CA THR A 135 -1.88 10.05 22.61
C THR A 135 -2.56 10.22 21.24
N ALA A 136 -3.63 11.02 21.15
CA ALA A 136 -4.26 11.37 19.88
C ALA A 136 -3.37 12.26 19.01
N TYR A 137 -2.72 13.25 19.62
CA TYR A 137 -1.75 14.11 18.93
C TYR A 137 -0.46 13.37 18.56
N LEU A 138 0.01 12.44 19.40
CA LEU A 138 1.12 11.55 19.06
C LEU A 138 0.80 10.75 17.79
N ALA A 139 -0.38 10.13 17.73
CA ALA A 139 -0.81 9.37 16.55
C ALA A 139 -0.92 10.26 15.29
N LEU A 140 -1.33 11.53 15.45
CA LEU A 140 -1.36 12.49 14.34
C LEU A 140 0.05 12.84 13.85
N GLY A 141 0.98 13.09 14.77
CA GLY A 141 2.39 13.32 14.44
C GLY A 141 2.99 12.15 13.68
N GLU A 142 2.87 10.93 14.22
CA GLU A 142 3.34 9.70 13.57
C GLU A 142 2.73 9.52 12.16
N ALA A 143 1.41 9.72 12.01
CA ALA A 143 0.73 9.58 10.73
C ALA A 143 1.19 10.61 9.68
N LEU A 144 1.42 11.87 10.09
CA LEU A 144 1.88 12.94 9.21
C LEU A 144 3.36 12.78 8.84
N LEU A 145 4.18 12.26 9.75
CA LEU A 145 5.59 11.99 9.52
C LEU A 145 5.85 10.71 8.72
N ALA A 146 4.87 9.81 8.66
CA ALA A 146 4.91 8.64 7.79
C ALA A 146 4.87 8.99 6.29
N TYR A 147 4.49 10.22 5.91
CA TYR A 147 4.58 10.67 4.53
C TYR A 147 6.03 10.87 4.06
N PRO A 148 6.29 10.78 2.74
CA PRO A 148 7.62 11.04 2.21
C PRO A 148 8.18 12.41 2.63
N PRO A 149 9.48 12.51 2.93
CA PRO A 149 10.11 13.70 3.51
C PRO A 149 9.97 14.97 2.67
N GLN A 150 9.73 14.83 1.36
CA GLN A 150 9.54 15.94 0.43
C GLN A 150 8.27 16.77 0.72
N ARG A 151 7.35 16.27 1.56
CA ARG A 151 6.16 17.02 1.99
C ARG A 151 6.46 17.91 3.19
N ILE A 152 7.23 18.98 2.96
CA ILE A 152 7.68 19.90 4.01
C ILE A 152 6.51 20.42 4.87
N GLY A 153 5.39 20.82 4.26
CA GLY A 153 4.22 21.30 5.00
C GLY A 153 3.58 20.23 5.91
N THR A 154 3.44 19.00 5.41
CA THR A 154 2.90 17.88 6.19
C THR A 154 3.83 17.48 7.33
N ARG A 155 5.15 17.50 7.09
CA ARG A 155 6.15 17.24 8.12
C ARG A 155 6.13 18.30 9.22
N LYS A 156 6.03 19.58 8.86
CA LYS A 156 5.88 20.68 9.83
C LYS A 156 4.63 20.47 10.71
N GLU A 157 3.48 20.19 10.09
CA GLU A 157 2.25 19.87 10.82
C GLU A 157 2.41 18.64 11.73
N GLY A 158 3.18 17.63 11.29
CA GLY A 158 3.51 16.46 12.10
C GLY A 158 4.34 16.80 13.35
N VAL A 159 5.35 17.67 13.19
CA VAL A 159 6.16 18.17 14.32
C VAL A 159 5.29 18.95 15.31
N GLU A 160 4.47 19.87 14.81
CA GLU A 160 3.55 20.66 15.66
C GLU A 160 2.57 19.76 16.43
N ALA A 161 2.12 18.65 15.83
CA ALA A 161 1.29 17.67 16.52
C ALA A 161 2.06 16.97 17.66
N LEU A 162 3.32 16.56 17.42
CA LEU A 162 4.16 15.98 18.48
C LEU A 162 4.47 16.98 19.60
N GLU A 163 4.69 18.25 19.26
CA GLU A 163 4.91 19.32 20.24
C GLU A 163 3.66 19.55 21.11
N ARG A 164 2.45 19.54 20.51
CA ARG A 164 1.19 19.57 21.27
C ARG A 164 1.06 18.35 22.18
N ALA A 165 1.39 17.15 21.70
CA ALA A 165 1.38 15.94 22.51
C ALA A 165 2.32 16.07 23.72
N ALA A 166 3.52 16.62 23.51
CA ALA A 166 4.51 16.85 24.57
C ALA A 166 4.05 17.90 25.58
N GLY A 167 3.34 18.94 25.14
CA GLY A 167 2.73 19.93 26.03
C GLY A 167 1.63 19.33 26.92
N LEU A 168 0.83 18.40 26.40
CA LEU A 168 -0.23 17.72 27.15
C LEU A 168 0.30 16.64 28.11
N ALA A 169 1.39 15.95 27.75
CA ALA A 169 1.99 14.89 28.55
C ALA A 169 3.53 14.96 28.55
N PRO A 170 4.14 15.91 29.27
CA PRO A 170 5.59 16.18 29.20
C PRO A 170 6.46 15.00 29.68
N GLY A 171 5.95 14.18 30.59
CA GLY A 171 6.65 13.00 31.12
C GLY A 171 6.52 11.72 30.29
N ASN A 172 5.82 11.75 29.14
CA ASN A 172 5.62 10.56 28.33
C ASN A 172 6.85 10.24 27.47
N ALA A 173 7.54 9.15 27.79
CA ALA A 173 8.77 8.74 27.11
C ALA A 173 8.59 8.47 25.60
N GLU A 174 7.43 7.94 25.19
CA GLU A 174 7.12 7.67 23.78
C GLU A 174 7.05 8.96 22.97
N ILE A 175 6.38 9.98 23.52
CA ILE A 175 6.26 11.30 22.90
C ILE A 175 7.62 11.98 22.81
N GLN A 176 8.41 11.94 23.88
CA GLN A 176 9.75 12.54 23.89
C GLN A 176 10.68 11.88 22.88
N LYS A 177 10.63 10.54 22.77
CA LYS A 177 11.37 9.80 21.76
C LYS A 177 10.94 10.20 20.35
N ALA A 178 9.64 10.24 20.07
CA ALA A 178 9.12 10.64 18.77
C ALA A 178 9.55 12.07 18.40
N LEU A 179 9.57 12.99 19.37
CA LEU A 179 10.04 14.36 19.15
C LEU A 179 11.55 14.44 18.91
N ALA A 180 12.33 13.64 19.64
CA ALA A 180 13.79 13.55 19.47
C ALA A 180 14.19 13.00 18.10
N GLU A 181 13.44 12.02 17.56
CA GLU A 181 13.68 11.45 16.22
C GLU A 181 13.44 12.46 15.09
N VAL A 182 12.63 13.49 15.34
CA VAL A 182 12.21 14.45 14.30
C VAL A 182 12.93 15.79 14.44
N ARG A 183 13.39 16.15 15.65
CA ARG A 183 14.27 17.30 15.83
C ARG A 183 15.54 17.06 15.01
N PRO A 184 15.90 17.98 14.11
CA PRO A 184 17.17 17.85 13.41
C PRO A 184 18.28 17.82 14.45
N ALA A 185 19.26 16.94 14.28
CA ALA A 185 20.57 17.16 14.90
C ALA A 185 20.95 18.61 14.54
N LYS A 186 21.19 19.44 15.56
CA LYS A 186 21.85 20.73 15.35
C LYS A 186 23.19 20.39 14.68
N ASP A 187 23.26 20.54 13.36
CA ASP A 187 24.34 21.20 12.63
C ASP A 187 24.32 20.87 11.13
N GLY A 188 24.51 21.94 10.33
CA GLY A 188 25.34 21.96 9.12
C GLY A 188 24.86 21.18 7.89
N ASN A 189 24.27 21.91 6.92
CA ASN A 189 24.69 21.96 5.50
C ASN A 189 23.51 22.01 4.52
N ALA A 190 22.89 23.20 4.44
CA ALA A 190 21.93 23.54 3.39
C ALA A 190 22.52 23.42 1.96
N TRP A 191 23.85 23.44 1.81
CA TRP A 191 24.54 23.35 0.52
C TRP A 191 24.56 21.93 -0.09
N LEU A 192 24.40 20.87 0.72
CA LEU A 192 24.33 19.48 0.23
C LEU A 192 23.05 19.22 -0.61
N GLY A 193 21.99 20.01 -0.40
CA GLY A 193 20.76 19.93 -1.20
C GLY A 193 20.97 20.29 -2.68
N CYS A 194 21.92 21.17 -2.98
CA CYS A 194 22.23 21.59 -4.36
C CYS A 194 22.97 20.50 -5.16
N LEU A 195 23.70 19.61 -4.49
CA LEU A 195 24.38 18.46 -5.11
C LEU A 195 23.48 17.21 -5.21
N ALA A 196 22.36 17.19 -4.50
CA ALA A 196 21.48 16.02 -4.43
C ALA A 196 20.79 15.71 -5.77
N LEU A 197 20.40 16.73 -6.54
CA LEU A 197 19.73 16.53 -7.84
C LEU A 197 20.67 15.93 -8.90
N PRO A 198 21.86 16.50 -9.18
CA PRO A 198 22.80 15.89 -10.11
C PRO A 198 23.33 14.53 -9.62
N ALA A 199 23.53 14.35 -8.31
CA ALA A 199 23.91 13.04 -7.75
C ALA A 199 22.80 12.00 -7.95
N MET A 200 21.52 12.37 -7.77
CA MET A 200 20.38 11.49 -7.99
C MET A 200 20.21 11.12 -9.47
N VAL A 201 20.40 12.08 -10.38
CA VAL A 201 20.40 11.82 -11.83
C VAL A 201 21.55 10.89 -12.21
N ALA A 202 22.76 11.12 -11.69
CA ALA A 202 23.91 10.25 -11.90
C ALA A 202 23.67 8.84 -11.35
N LEU A 203 23.07 8.72 -10.16
CA LEU A 203 22.72 7.43 -9.56
C LEU A 203 21.65 6.69 -10.37
N PHE A 204 20.67 7.41 -10.92
CA PHE A 204 19.63 6.84 -11.77
C PHE A 204 20.19 6.35 -13.10
N VAL A 205 21.03 7.15 -13.77
CA VAL A 205 21.69 6.78 -15.03
C VAL A 205 22.66 5.61 -14.79
N ALA A 206 23.45 5.64 -13.72
CA ALA A 206 24.33 4.54 -13.35
C ALA A 206 23.52 3.27 -13.02
N GLY A 207 22.42 3.40 -12.29
CA GLY A 207 21.53 2.28 -11.96
C GLY A 207 20.89 1.66 -13.20
N HIS A 208 20.40 2.48 -14.14
CA HIS A 208 19.87 2.00 -15.41
C HIS A 208 20.92 1.21 -16.20
N ARG A 209 22.12 1.77 -16.35
CA ARG A 209 23.23 1.10 -17.04
C ARG A 209 23.65 -0.21 -16.36
N VAL A 210 23.65 -0.26 -15.03
CA VAL A 210 23.97 -1.48 -14.29
C VAL A 210 22.91 -2.56 -14.52
N ILE A 211 21.63 -2.20 -14.57
CA ILE A 211 20.53 -3.14 -14.85
C ILE A 211 20.64 -3.69 -16.28
N GLU A 212 20.93 -2.84 -17.26
CA GLU A 212 21.15 -3.24 -18.65
C GLU A 212 22.37 -4.16 -18.78
N MET A 213 23.50 -3.80 -18.16
CA MET A 213 24.70 -4.64 -18.12
C MET A 213 24.45 -5.99 -17.43
N ALA A 214 23.64 -6.01 -16.37
CA ALA A 214 23.27 -7.23 -15.68
C ALA A 214 22.36 -8.12 -16.54
N GLY A 215 21.41 -7.54 -17.27
CA GLY A 215 20.59 -8.25 -18.26
C GLY A 215 21.46 -8.86 -19.36
N ASP A 216 22.40 -8.09 -19.91
CA ASP A 216 23.35 -8.55 -20.93
C ASP A 216 24.30 -9.64 -20.39
N GLY A 217 24.67 -9.57 -19.11
CA GLY A 217 25.44 -10.63 -18.44
C GLY A 217 24.66 -11.94 -18.34
N ILE A 218 23.37 -11.88 -17.99
CA ILE A 218 22.49 -13.05 -17.90
C ILE A 218 22.28 -13.68 -19.29
N ALA A 219 22.04 -12.85 -20.32
CA ALA A 219 21.86 -13.34 -21.69
C ALA A 219 23.11 -14.10 -22.18
N ARG A 220 24.30 -13.54 -21.93
CA ARG A 220 25.58 -14.21 -22.24
C ARG A 220 25.78 -15.50 -21.45
N LEU A 221 25.46 -15.51 -20.15
CA LEU A 221 25.57 -16.69 -19.30
C LEU A 221 24.67 -17.83 -19.79
N LEU A 222 23.45 -17.50 -20.22
CA LEU A 222 22.45 -18.47 -20.67
C LEU A 222 22.54 -18.76 -22.17
N GLN A 223 23.48 -18.15 -22.89
CA GLN A 223 23.66 -18.30 -24.34
C GLN A 223 22.40 -17.93 -25.15
N ILE A 224 21.61 -16.99 -24.64
CA ILE A 224 20.40 -16.47 -25.31
C ILE A 224 20.80 -15.22 -26.11
N ASP A 225 20.19 -14.99 -27.27
CA ASP A 225 20.34 -13.74 -28.03
C ASP A 225 21.76 -13.52 -28.61
N GLN A 226 22.37 -14.59 -29.17
CA GLN A 226 23.77 -14.57 -29.65
C GLN A 226 24.00 -13.76 -30.93
N ASN A 227 22.95 -13.53 -31.74
CA ASN A 227 23.05 -12.81 -33.03
C ASN A 227 22.64 -11.34 -32.91
N ARG A 228 22.75 -10.74 -31.71
CA ARG A 228 22.31 -9.37 -31.44
C ARG A 228 23.23 -8.34 -32.15
N PRO A 229 22.67 -7.26 -32.74
CA PRO A 229 23.45 -6.14 -33.24
C PRO A 229 24.34 -5.49 -32.17
N GLU A 230 25.53 -5.02 -32.56
CA GLU A 230 26.43 -4.31 -31.66
C GLU A 230 25.79 -3.00 -31.16
N GLY A 231 25.62 -2.89 -29.83
CA GLY A 231 25.13 -1.66 -29.17
C GLY A 231 23.68 -1.70 -28.65
N GLU A 232 22.87 -2.70 -29.02
CA GLU A 232 21.54 -2.89 -28.40
C GLU A 232 21.66 -3.57 -27.03
N HIS A 233 20.60 -3.69 -26.23
CA HIS A 233 20.58 -4.41 -24.93
C HIS A 233 19.67 -5.65 -25.01
N SER A 234 19.94 -6.68 -24.20
CA SER A 234 19.24 -7.97 -24.30
C SER A 234 17.94 -7.87 -23.54
N PHE A 235 16.85 -7.68 -24.29
CA PHE A 235 15.50 -7.70 -23.74
C PHE A 235 15.19 -9.03 -23.01
N PRO A 236 15.55 -10.22 -23.54
CA PRO A 236 15.38 -11.49 -22.83
C PRO A 236 16.15 -11.55 -21.50
N GLY A 237 17.40 -11.10 -21.48
CA GLY A 237 18.23 -11.08 -20.27
C GLY A 237 17.68 -10.15 -19.18
N LEU A 238 17.20 -8.96 -19.57
CA LEU A 238 16.52 -8.01 -18.69
C LEU A 238 15.23 -8.60 -18.11
N LEU A 239 14.43 -9.29 -18.93
CA LEU A 239 13.20 -9.93 -18.50
C LEU A 239 13.48 -11.01 -17.44
N ILE A 240 14.51 -11.83 -17.64
CA ILE A 240 14.95 -12.85 -16.69
C ILE A 240 15.39 -12.20 -15.37
N LEU A 241 16.12 -11.09 -15.41
CA LEU A 241 16.54 -10.34 -14.22
C LEU A 241 15.33 -9.84 -13.42
N VAL A 242 14.31 -9.29 -14.08
CA VAL A 242 13.06 -8.84 -13.45
C VAL A 242 12.32 -10.01 -12.81
N VAL A 243 12.25 -11.16 -13.49
CA VAL A 243 11.63 -12.39 -12.96
C VAL A 243 12.39 -12.90 -11.74
N MET A 244 13.73 -12.94 -11.77
CA MET A 244 14.55 -13.31 -10.61
C MET A 244 14.31 -12.37 -9.42
N GLY A 245 14.27 -11.07 -9.65
CA GLY A 245 13.97 -10.07 -8.62
C GLY A 245 12.58 -10.29 -8.00
N ALA A 246 11.57 -10.60 -8.81
CA ALA A 246 10.24 -10.95 -8.34
C ALA A 246 10.24 -12.24 -7.49
N VAL A 247 10.97 -13.27 -7.90
CA VAL A 247 11.11 -14.54 -7.15
C VAL A 247 11.79 -14.30 -5.80
N VAL A 248 12.91 -13.57 -5.77
CA VAL A 248 13.60 -13.21 -4.52
C VAL A 248 12.67 -12.42 -3.59
N TRP A 249 11.93 -11.46 -4.13
CA TRP A 249 10.96 -10.70 -3.35
C TRP A 249 9.84 -11.59 -2.77
N ILE A 250 9.32 -12.54 -3.55
CA ILE A 250 8.34 -13.54 -3.08
C ILE A 250 8.96 -14.39 -1.96
N LEU A 251 10.18 -14.88 -2.13
CA LEU A 251 10.89 -15.68 -1.12
C LEU A 251 11.11 -14.91 0.17
N VAL A 252 11.61 -13.67 0.10
CA VAL A 252 11.78 -12.79 1.27
C VAL A 252 10.44 -12.56 1.97
N ARG A 253 9.37 -12.36 1.19
CA ARG A 253 8.02 -12.18 1.72
C ARG A 253 7.50 -13.44 2.40
N LEU A 254 7.73 -14.63 1.85
CA LEU A 254 7.37 -15.91 2.45
C LEU A 254 8.17 -16.18 3.73
N VAL A 255 9.47 -15.87 3.73
CA VAL A 255 10.32 -15.95 4.94
C VAL A 255 9.81 -15.00 6.01
N ARG A 256 9.43 -13.77 5.66
CA ARG A 256 8.87 -12.80 6.62
C ARG A 256 7.53 -13.31 7.20
N ILE A 257 6.67 -13.90 6.38
CA ILE A 257 5.41 -14.52 6.84
C ILE A 257 5.70 -15.70 7.79
N LYS A 258 6.65 -16.57 7.44
CA LYS A 258 7.05 -17.71 8.27
C LYS A 258 7.69 -17.29 9.60
N ARG A 259 8.53 -16.24 9.60
CA ARG A 259 9.10 -15.64 10.82
C ARG A 259 8.02 -15.07 11.73
N ARG A 260 6.92 -14.58 11.16
CA ARG A 260 5.73 -14.18 11.91
C ARG A 260 4.92 -15.38 12.43
N GLY A 261 5.29 -16.63 12.17
CA GLY A 261 4.57 -17.81 12.64
C GLY A 261 3.29 -18.12 11.84
N ASP A 262 3.01 -17.39 10.76
CA ASP A 262 1.82 -17.58 9.95
C ASP A 262 2.06 -18.56 8.80
N ARG A 263 1.01 -19.32 8.44
CA ARG A 263 0.98 -20.04 7.15
C ARG A 263 0.69 -19.05 6.02
N PRO A 264 1.34 -19.15 4.84
CA PRO A 264 1.13 -18.24 3.72
C PRO A 264 -0.35 -18.09 3.31
N GLN A 265 -1.10 -19.18 3.30
CA GLN A 265 -2.53 -19.19 2.98
C GLN A 265 -3.36 -18.32 3.94
N VAL A 266 -3.07 -18.41 5.25
CA VAL A 266 -3.74 -17.61 6.29
C VAL A 266 -3.39 -16.13 6.14
N ALA A 267 -2.10 -15.82 5.93
CA ALA A 267 -1.66 -14.44 5.73
C ALA A 267 -2.28 -13.78 4.48
N ILE A 268 -2.41 -14.53 3.38
CA ILE A 268 -3.10 -14.08 2.16
C ILE A 268 -4.59 -13.87 2.45
N GLY A 269 -5.24 -14.81 3.14
CA GLY A 269 -6.64 -14.70 3.57
C GLY A 269 -6.91 -13.45 4.40
N ARG A 270 -6.06 -13.16 5.39
CA ARG A 270 -6.13 -11.96 6.25
C ARG A 270 -5.99 -10.67 5.44
N ARG A 271 -5.01 -10.60 4.53
CA ARG A 271 -4.82 -9.43 3.66
C ARG A 271 -6.00 -9.19 2.72
N LYS A 272 -6.55 -10.27 2.17
CA LYS A 272 -7.73 -10.23 1.33
C LYS A 272 -8.95 -9.73 2.11
N ALA A 273 -9.16 -10.23 3.33
CA ALA A 273 -10.22 -9.75 4.23
C ALA A 273 -10.04 -8.25 4.58
N LEU A 274 -8.82 -7.83 4.94
CA LEU A 274 -8.53 -6.42 5.21
C LEU A 274 -8.81 -5.54 3.99
N SER A 275 -8.31 -5.93 2.82
CA SER A 275 -8.53 -5.18 1.57
C SER A 275 -10.01 -5.03 1.26
N ARG A 276 -10.81 -6.09 1.46
CA ARG A 276 -12.28 -6.00 1.35
C ARG A 276 -12.84 -5.00 2.34
N ASN A 277 -12.49 -5.08 3.62
CA ASN A 277 -13.00 -4.17 4.64
C ASN A 277 -12.67 -2.70 4.33
N LEU A 278 -11.42 -2.42 3.90
CA LEU A 278 -10.97 -1.08 3.54
C LEU A 278 -11.71 -0.50 2.33
N HIS A 279 -11.89 -1.30 1.27
CA HIS A 279 -12.60 -0.83 0.08
C HIS A 279 -14.13 -0.83 0.22
N LEU A 280 -14.66 -1.57 1.21
CA LEU A 280 -16.07 -1.55 1.58
C LEU A 280 -16.42 -0.45 2.58
N ALA A 281 -15.43 0.13 3.27
CA ALA A 281 -15.65 1.11 4.32
C ALA A 281 -16.28 2.42 3.82
N ASP A 282 -15.90 2.90 2.63
CA ASP A 282 -16.49 4.10 2.03
C ASP A 282 -16.36 4.14 0.49
N GLU A 283 -17.23 4.94 -0.14
CA GLU A 283 -17.25 5.13 -1.59
C GLU A 283 -15.99 5.85 -2.12
N GLU A 284 -15.39 6.73 -1.32
CA GLU A 284 -14.20 7.50 -1.69
C GLU A 284 -12.96 6.59 -1.86
N SER A 285 -12.82 5.56 -1.04
CA SER A 285 -11.78 4.52 -1.17
C SER A 285 -11.93 3.74 -2.46
N LEU A 286 -13.18 3.44 -2.85
CA LEU A 286 -13.46 2.77 -4.11
C LEU A 286 -13.12 3.68 -5.30
N ARG A 287 -13.41 4.98 -5.21
CA ARG A 287 -13.00 5.97 -6.24
C ARG A 287 -11.49 6.07 -6.37
N ILE A 288 -10.74 6.09 -5.26
CA ILE A 288 -9.27 6.12 -5.27
C ILE A 288 -8.71 4.84 -5.93
N ALA A 289 -9.22 3.68 -5.55
CA ALA A 289 -8.82 2.40 -6.14
C ALA A 289 -9.14 2.34 -7.64
N ALA A 290 -10.34 2.79 -8.02
CA ALA A 290 -10.77 2.85 -9.42
C ALA A 290 -9.90 3.80 -10.26
N ALA A 291 -9.47 4.94 -9.70
CA ALA A 291 -8.57 5.86 -10.39
C ALA A 291 -7.18 5.24 -10.60
N THR A 292 -6.68 4.46 -9.63
CA THR A 292 -5.41 3.72 -9.78
C THR A 292 -5.54 2.60 -10.82
N ALA A 293 -6.67 1.88 -10.82
CA ALA A 293 -6.96 0.88 -11.84
C ALA A 293 -7.05 1.50 -13.25
N ALA A 294 -7.66 2.68 -13.37
CA ALA A 294 -7.75 3.41 -14.63
C ALA A 294 -6.38 3.74 -15.24
N THR A 295 -5.39 4.10 -14.41
CA THR A 295 -4.00 4.29 -14.86
C THR A 295 -3.42 3.03 -15.50
N VAL A 296 -3.64 1.86 -14.89
CA VAL A 296 -3.17 0.57 -15.46
C VAL A 296 -3.90 0.26 -16.76
N VAL A 297 -5.21 0.51 -16.81
CA VAL A 297 -6.03 0.31 -18.02
C VAL A 297 -5.53 1.16 -19.21
N CYS A 298 -5.05 2.37 -18.98
CA CYS A 298 -4.47 3.21 -20.03
C CYS A 298 -3.16 2.65 -20.61
N MET A 299 -2.45 1.78 -19.88
CA MET A 299 -1.23 1.14 -20.38
C MET A 299 -1.51 -0.06 -21.30
N VAL A 300 -2.69 -0.67 -21.18
CA VAL A 300 -3.04 -1.92 -21.86
C VAL A 300 -2.93 -1.85 -23.38
N PRO A 301 -3.43 -0.80 -24.08
CA PRO A 301 -3.33 -0.75 -25.54
C PRO A 301 -1.88 -0.75 -26.04
N LEU A 302 -1.02 0.05 -25.42
CA LEU A 302 0.40 0.12 -25.80
C LEU A 302 1.10 -1.24 -25.62
N ILE A 303 0.80 -1.96 -24.53
CA ILE A 303 1.39 -3.27 -24.24
C ILE A 303 0.93 -4.35 -25.23
N LEU A 304 -0.36 -4.33 -25.61
CA LEU A 304 -0.95 -5.42 -26.39
C LEU A 304 -0.87 -5.22 -27.90
N THR A 305 -1.04 -3.99 -28.37
CA THR A 305 -1.16 -3.68 -29.80
C THR A 305 -0.20 -2.59 -30.26
N GLY A 306 0.61 -2.03 -29.35
CA GLY A 306 1.56 -0.96 -29.68
C GLY A 306 2.66 -1.40 -30.65
N SER A 307 3.19 -2.63 -30.52
CA SER A 307 4.19 -3.16 -31.45
C SER A 307 3.62 -3.36 -32.85
N LEU A 308 2.38 -3.87 -32.96
CA LEU A 308 1.68 -4.02 -34.25
C LEU A 308 1.57 -2.67 -34.98
N ALA A 309 1.13 -1.64 -34.24
CA ALA A 309 0.99 -0.31 -34.81
C ALA A 309 2.33 0.30 -35.22
N ALA A 310 3.40 0.03 -34.47
CA ALA A 310 4.75 0.51 -34.78
C ALA A 310 5.36 -0.19 -36.00
N GLU A 311 5.24 -1.52 -36.11
CA GLU A 311 5.73 -2.29 -37.25
C GLU A 311 4.97 -1.93 -38.54
N ALA A 312 3.65 -1.78 -38.46
CA ALA A 312 2.84 -1.35 -39.60
C ALA A 312 3.17 0.09 -40.04
N ALA A 313 3.42 1.01 -39.09
CA ALA A 313 3.88 2.37 -39.39
C ALA A 313 5.28 2.39 -40.01
N ALA A 314 6.13 1.40 -39.74
CA ALA A 314 7.45 1.25 -40.36
C ALA A 314 7.40 0.58 -41.76
N GLY A 315 6.21 0.31 -42.29
CA GLY A 315 6.03 -0.27 -43.62
C GLY A 315 6.03 -1.81 -43.66
N THR A 316 6.00 -2.48 -42.52
CA THR A 316 5.94 -3.96 -42.42
C THR A 316 4.68 -4.41 -41.67
N PRO A 317 3.47 -4.25 -42.25
CA PRO A 317 2.24 -4.71 -41.59
C PRO A 317 2.24 -6.25 -41.46
N LEU A 318 1.91 -6.73 -40.25
CA LEU A 318 1.76 -8.15 -39.95
C LEU A 318 0.56 -8.75 -40.72
N SER A 319 0.69 -10.03 -41.12
CA SER A 319 -0.39 -10.78 -41.78
C SER A 319 -1.61 -10.95 -40.87
N ALA A 320 -2.80 -11.15 -41.47
CA ALA A 320 -4.06 -11.32 -40.75
C ALA A 320 -4.01 -12.39 -39.64
N ASP A 321 -3.21 -13.44 -39.81
CA ASP A 321 -3.00 -14.51 -38.82
C ASP A 321 -2.23 -14.03 -37.57
N GLY A 322 -1.29 -13.09 -37.74
CA GLY A 322 -0.54 -12.47 -36.65
C GLY A 322 -1.39 -11.51 -35.80
N ALA A 323 -2.46 -10.96 -36.38
CA ALA A 323 -3.38 -10.01 -35.72
C ALA A 323 -4.35 -10.69 -34.74
N LEU A 324 -4.60 -12.00 -34.88
CA LEU A 324 -5.52 -12.76 -34.02
C LEU A 324 -4.94 -13.03 -32.62
N LEU A 325 -3.62 -13.20 -32.51
CA LEU A 325 -2.91 -13.47 -31.26
C LEU A 325 -3.13 -12.35 -30.19
N PRO A 326 -3.01 -11.04 -30.52
CA PRO A 326 -3.36 -9.95 -29.61
C PRO A 326 -4.82 -9.98 -29.17
N LEU A 327 -5.76 -10.30 -30.05
CA LEU A 327 -7.20 -10.36 -29.70
C LEU A 327 -7.47 -11.43 -28.64
N VAL A 328 -6.89 -12.62 -28.81
CA VAL A 328 -6.94 -13.70 -27.82
C VAL A 328 -6.28 -13.26 -26.52
N GLY A 329 -5.12 -12.57 -26.60
CA GLY A 329 -4.42 -12.00 -25.45
C GLY A 329 -5.27 -11.00 -24.66
N VAL A 330 -6.02 -10.13 -25.34
CA VAL A 330 -6.93 -9.16 -24.71
C VAL A 330 -8.06 -9.86 -23.98
N VAL A 331 -8.71 -10.84 -24.60
CA VAL A 331 -9.79 -11.61 -23.97
C VAL A 331 -9.24 -12.39 -22.76
N ALA A 332 -8.11 -13.07 -22.91
CA ALA A 332 -7.48 -13.82 -21.84
C ALA A 332 -7.10 -12.92 -20.66
N LEU A 333 -6.44 -11.78 -20.89
CA LEU A 333 -6.07 -10.83 -19.85
C LEU A 333 -7.30 -10.21 -19.17
N SER A 334 -8.36 -9.96 -19.92
CA SER A 334 -9.61 -9.43 -19.38
C SER A 334 -10.30 -10.46 -18.48
N VAL A 335 -10.34 -11.73 -18.88
CA VAL A 335 -10.89 -12.84 -18.08
C VAL A 335 -10.04 -13.08 -16.83
N VAL A 336 -8.71 -13.11 -16.96
CA VAL A 336 -7.77 -13.27 -15.84
C VAL A 336 -7.87 -12.10 -14.88
N GLY A 337 -7.88 -10.86 -15.38
CA GLY A 337 -8.03 -9.64 -14.59
C GLY A 337 -9.36 -9.61 -13.83
N TRP A 338 -10.46 -9.91 -14.51
CA TRP A 338 -11.78 -10.03 -13.88
C TRP A 338 -11.81 -11.11 -12.80
N SER A 339 -11.26 -12.28 -13.09
CA SER A 339 -11.18 -13.41 -12.15
C SER A 339 -10.32 -13.09 -10.93
N ALA A 340 -9.18 -12.42 -11.13
CA ALA A 340 -8.28 -12.01 -10.06
C ALA A 340 -8.94 -10.96 -9.15
N VAL A 341 -9.60 -9.95 -9.72
CA VAL A 341 -10.32 -8.94 -8.95
C VAL A 341 -11.49 -9.56 -8.20
N ARG A 342 -12.27 -10.45 -8.84
CA ARG A 342 -13.35 -11.19 -8.18
C ARG A 342 -12.83 -12.09 -7.07
N TRP A 343 -11.72 -12.79 -7.31
CA TRP A 343 -11.09 -13.64 -6.31
C TRP A 343 -10.62 -12.81 -5.12
N TRP A 344 -9.99 -11.66 -5.33
CA TRP A 344 -9.47 -10.82 -4.27
C TRP A 344 -10.58 -10.06 -3.52
N PHE A 345 -11.35 -9.22 -4.20
CA PHE A 345 -12.31 -8.31 -3.57
C PHE A 345 -13.71 -8.91 -3.38
N GLY A 346 -14.02 -10.03 -4.05
CA GLY A 346 -15.33 -10.68 -3.98
C GLY A 346 -16.25 -10.33 -5.17
N PRO A 347 -17.42 -10.98 -5.24
CA PRO A 347 -18.39 -10.76 -6.31
C PRO A 347 -18.97 -9.34 -6.27
N GLY A 348 -19.29 -8.76 -7.44
CA GLY A 348 -19.97 -7.47 -7.57
C GLY A 348 -19.10 -6.22 -7.41
N GLN A 349 -17.85 -6.35 -6.93
CA GLN A 349 -16.98 -5.19 -6.68
C GLN A 349 -16.57 -4.46 -7.96
N VAL A 350 -16.34 -5.18 -9.05
CA VAL A 350 -16.03 -4.56 -10.35
C VAL A 350 -17.20 -3.71 -10.84
N GLN A 351 -18.43 -4.24 -10.77
CA GLN A 351 -19.64 -3.51 -11.16
C GLN A 351 -19.85 -2.28 -10.29
N ARG A 352 -19.60 -2.38 -8.97
CA ARG A 352 -19.68 -1.24 -8.07
C ARG A 352 -18.64 -0.18 -8.42
N ALA A 353 -17.39 -0.57 -8.70
CA ALA A 353 -16.33 0.34 -9.09
C ALA A 353 -16.65 1.08 -10.41
N LEU A 354 -17.19 0.37 -11.40
CA LEU A 354 -17.63 0.96 -12.68
C LEU A 354 -18.83 1.89 -12.55
N ARG A 355 -19.72 1.62 -11.58
CA ARG A 355 -20.86 2.49 -11.27
C ARG A 355 -20.40 3.80 -10.62
N VAL A 356 -19.47 3.69 -9.67
CA VAL A 356 -18.98 4.80 -8.84
C VAL A 356 -17.95 5.67 -9.54
N SER A 357 -17.17 5.12 -10.49
CA SER A 357 -16.10 5.84 -11.19
C SER A 357 -16.36 5.95 -12.69
N GLY A 358 -16.78 7.15 -13.12
CA GLY A 358 -16.86 7.49 -14.55
C GLY A 358 -15.50 7.45 -15.24
N ILE A 359 -14.43 7.79 -14.53
CA ILE A 359 -13.05 7.78 -15.05
C ILE A 359 -12.64 6.36 -15.46
N LEU A 360 -12.84 5.37 -14.57
CA LEU A 360 -12.50 3.98 -14.87
C LEU A 360 -13.31 3.46 -16.07
N ARG A 361 -14.59 3.80 -16.13
CA ARG A 361 -15.47 3.40 -17.24
C ARG A 361 -15.01 3.99 -18.57
N GLY A 362 -14.69 5.29 -18.59
CA GLY A 362 -14.16 5.98 -19.76
C GLY A 362 -12.83 5.38 -20.21
N CYS A 363 -11.88 5.21 -19.29
CA CYS A 363 -10.57 4.63 -19.62
C CYS A 363 -10.69 3.20 -20.18
N LEU A 364 -11.56 2.36 -19.61
CA LEU A 364 -11.79 1.02 -20.14
C LEU A 364 -12.34 1.08 -21.56
N LEU A 365 -13.39 1.86 -21.79
CA LEU A 365 -14.04 1.95 -23.10
C LEU A 365 -13.07 2.44 -24.17
N THR A 366 -12.31 3.51 -23.90
CA THR A 366 -11.31 4.03 -24.84
C THR A 366 -10.17 3.03 -25.08
N SER A 367 -9.66 2.35 -24.04
CA SER A 367 -8.64 1.32 -24.23
C SER A 367 -9.15 0.17 -25.13
N TYR A 368 -10.39 -0.29 -24.95
CA TYR A 368 -10.97 -1.30 -25.83
C TYR A 368 -11.12 -0.81 -27.27
N VAL A 369 -11.57 0.43 -27.47
CA VAL A 369 -11.72 1.01 -28.81
C VAL A 369 -10.37 1.08 -29.54
N ILE A 370 -9.31 1.52 -28.86
CA ILE A 370 -7.96 1.58 -29.45
C ILE A 370 -7.48 0.17 -29.85
N VAL A 371 -7.57 -0.80 -28.94
CA VAL A 371 -7.14 -2.18 -29.19
C VAL A 371 -7.93 -2.82 -30.33
N ILE A 372 -9.26 -2.77 -30.28
CA ILE A 372 -10.13 -3.37 -31.30
C ILE A 372 -9.91 -2.68 -32.64
N GLY A 373 -9.82 -1.35 -32.67
CA GLY A 373 -9.54 -0.59 -33.89
C GLY A 373 -8.21 -1.00 -34.52
N THR A 374 -7.17 -1.20 -33.71
CA THR A 374 -5.84 -1.65 -34.17
C THR A 374 -5.89 -3.04 -34.79
N VAL A 375 -6.58 -3.97 -34.13
CA VAL A 375 -6.74 -5.33 -34.65
C VAL A 375 -7.58 -5.33 -35.94
N LEU A 376 -8.66 -4.55 -36.00
CA LEU A 376 -9.50 -4.47 -37.20
C LEU A 376 -8.77 -3.86 -38.40
N LEU A 377 -7.95 -2.82 -38.18
CA LEU A 377 -7.11 -2.22 -39.24
C LEU A 377 -6.09 -3.23 -39.77
N SER A 378 -5.46 -4.01 -38.89
CA SER A 378 -4.52 -5.07 -39.28
C SER A 378 -5.23 -6.21 -40.01
N TRP A 379 -6.39 -6.63 -39.52
CA TRP A 379 -7.19 -7.69 -40.14
C TRP A 379 -7.74 -7.29 -41.51
N ALA A 380 -8.04 -6.01 -41.72
CA ALA A 380 -8.46 -5.45 -43.00
C ALA A 380 -7.28 -5.14 -43.95
N GLU A 381 -6.04 -5.49 -43.58
CA GLU A 381 -4.82 -5.30 -44.38
C GLU A 381 -4.65 -3.87 -44.89
N VAL A 382 -5.00 -2.87 -44.07
CA VAL A 382 -4.88 -1.46 -44.45
C VAL A 382 -3.40 -1.10 -44.62
N SER A 383 -3.03 -0.60 -45.80
CA SER A 383 -1.66 -0.23 -46.15
C SER A 383 -1.33 1.25 -45.99
N ASP A 384 -2.28 2.06 -45.51
CA ASP A 384 -2.10 3.50 -45.32
C ASP A 384 -1.15 3.80 -44.14
N GLU A 385 0.07 4.22 -44.46
CA GLU A 385 1.12 4.59 -43.51
C GLU A 385 0.68 5.75 -42.60
N ALA A 386 -0.11 6.70 -43.11
CA ALA A 386 -0.58 7.83 -42.32
C ALA A 386 -1.58 7.38 -41.23
N ALA A 387 -2.44 6.41 -41.55
CA ALA A 387 -3.37 5.82 -40.59
C ALA A 387 -2.63 5.07 -39.47
N TRP A 388 -1.62 4.27 -39.80
CA TRP A 388 -0.81 3.56 -38.81
C TRP A 388 0.04 4.48 -37.95
N THR A 389 0.62 5.52 -38.54
CA THR A 389 1.36 6.55 -37.80
C THR A 389 0.43 7.28 -36.82
N ALA A 390 -0.76 7.69 -37.25
CA ALA A 390 -1.75 8.32 -36.38
C ALA A 390 -2.17 7.40 -35.23
N LEU A 391 -2.35 6.11 -35.50
CA LEU A 391 -2.70 5.11 -34.51
C LEU A 391 -1.56 4.87 -33.50
N MET A 392 -0.31 4.82 -33.94
CA MET A 392 0.85 4.73 -33.06
C MET A 392 0.92 5.94 -32.12
N VAL A 393 0.78 7.15 -32.65
CA VAL A 393 0.71 8.39 -31.85
C VAL A 393 -0.45 8.31 -30.85
N LEU A 394 -1.62 7.81 -31.26
CA LEU A 394 -2.77 7.63 -30.36
C LEU A 394 -2.45 6.69 -29.18
N HIS A 395 -1.70 5.60 -29.39
CA HIS A 395 -1.27 4.72 -28.31
C HIS A 395 -0.38 5.44 -27.29
N PHE A 396 0.59 6.24 -27.75
CA PHE A 396 1.46 7.02 -26.86
C PHE A 396 0.71 8.13 -26.12
N VAL A 397 -0.16 8.86 -26.82
CA VAL A 397 -1.02 9.89 -26.22
C VAL A 397 -1.93 9.26 -25.16
N TRP A 398 -2.50 8.08 -25.43
CA TRP A 398 -3.36 7.39 -24.47
C TRP A 398 -2.58 6.86 -23.25
N PHE A 399 -1.38 6.32 -23.46
CA PHE A 399 -0.49 5.91 -22.37
C PHE A 399 -0.16 7.09 -21.45
N THR A 400 0.21 8.24 -22.03
CA THR A 400 0.51 9.45 -21.25
C THR A 400 -0.73 10.02 -20.56
N ALA A 401 -1.92 9.90 -21.16
CA ALA A 401 -3.20 10.25 -20.51
C ALA A 401 -3.46 9.46 -19.22
N GLY A 402 -2.83 8.29 -19.04
CA GLY A 402 -2.85 7.50 -17.80
C GLY A 402 -2.30 8.24 -16.56
N LEU A 403 -1.53 9.32 -16.75
CA LEU A 403 -1.11 10.23 -15.67
C LEU A 403 -2.28 11.01 -15.06
N GLY A 404 -3.34 11.27 -15.84
CA GLY A 404 -4.54 11.99 -15.39
C GLY A 404 -5.25 11.28 -14.22
N PRO A 405 -5.68 10.02 -14.39
CA PRO A 405 -6.27 9.23 -13.31
C PRO A 405 -5.34 9.07 -12.10
N LEU A 406 -4.03 8.97 -12.30
CA LEU A 406 -3.04 8.90 -11.23
C LEU A 406 -3.05 10.17 -10.36
N ILE A 407 -3.04 11.34 -11.01
CA ILE A 407 -3.11 12.64 -10.33
C ILE A 407 -4.44 12.80 -9.59
N ILE A 408 -5.55 12.41 -10.22
CA ILE A 408 -6.88 12.47 -9.61
C ILE A 408 -6.95 11.55 -8.38
N GLY A 409 -6.48 10.31 -8.48
CA GLY A 409 -6.41 9.37 -7.36
C GLY A 409 -5.58 9.92 -6.20
N ALA A 410 -4.44 10.52 -6.48
CA ALA A 410 -3.60 11.18 -5.46
C ALA A 410 -4.29 12.39 -4.81
N ARG A 411 -5.05 13.18 -5.58
CA ARG A 411 -5.85 14.31 -5.06
C ARG A 411 -6.98 13.82 -4.15
N LEU A 412 -7.72 12.79 -4.57
CA LEU A 412 -8.80 12.18 -3.78
C LEU A 412 -8.26 11.60 -2.47
N ALA A 413 -7.13 10.88 -2.52
CA ALA A 413 -6.51 10.32 -1.32
C ALA A 413 -6.08 11.40 -0.33
N ARG A 414 -5.48 12.50 -0.82
CA ARG A 414 -5.15 13.68 0.01
C ARG A 414 -6.38 14.32 0.64
N ARG A 415 -7.45 14.49 -0.13
CA ARG A 415 -8.72 15.05 0.38
C ARG A 415 -9.29 14.16 1.47
N ARG A 416 -9.31 12.84 1.26
CA ARG A 416 -9.78 11.84 2.24
C ARG A 416 -8.96 11.84 3.53
N GLY A 417 -7.64 12.02 3.45
CA GLY A 417 -6.79 12.17 4.64
C GLY A 417 -7.16 13.41 5.48
N ARG A 418 -7.49 14.51 4.80
CA ARG A 418 -7.83 15.80 5.43
C ARG A 418 -9.28 15.88 5.92
N SER A 419 -10.21 15.10 5.36
CA SER A 419 -11.63 15.12 5.74
C SER A 419 -11.92 14.59 7.14
N GLY A 420 -10.91 14.09 7.86
CA GLY A 420 -10.98 13.87 9.31
C GLY A 420 -11.09 15.16 10.15
N ARG A 421 -10.92 16.35 9.55
CA ARG A 421 -11.21 17.64 10.18
C ARG A 421 -12.73 17.87 10.17
N ILE A 422 -13.36 17.91 11.35
CA ILE A 422 -14.69 18.52 11.48
C ILE A 422 -14.50 20.03 11.25
N PRO A 423 -15.36 20.73 10.47
CA PRO A 423 -15.31 22.19 10.41
C PRO A 423 -15.45 22.77 11.82
N PRO A 424 -14.78 23.88 12.15
CA PRO A 424 -15.04 24.56 13.41
C PRO A 424 -16.52 24.98 13.42
N GLU A 425 -17.23 24.60 14.49
CA GLU A 425 -18.56 25.15 14.81
C GLU A 425 -18.46 26.63 15.18
#